data_AF-A0A497SUU5-F1
#
_entry.id   AF-A0A497SUU5-F1
#
_cell.length_a   1.000
_cell.length_b   1.000
_cell.length_c   1.000
_cell.angle_alpha   90.00
_cell.angle_beta   90.00
_cell.angle_gamma   90.00
#
_symmetry.space_group_name_H-M   'P 1'
#
loop_
_entity.id
_entity.type
_entity.pdbx_description
1 polymer ?
#
loop_
_entity_poly.entity_id
_entity_poly.type
_entity_poly.pdbx_seq_one_letter_code
_entity_poly.pdbx_strand_id
1 'polypeptide(L)'
;MGEPILVICVDRDNDIGEKLGVNGPITGRKENLDVAKNLAIKDPGESDANSLFGAIKEYDKLKEQGENVYLAAFTGDKNVGTESDVRIVRQLEEVIKKYNIKKAVFVSDGAEDECLI
;
A
#
# COMPACT_ATOMS: atom_id res chain seq x y z
N MET A 1 -6.85 8.76 21.75
CA MET A 1 -6.59 8.18 20.42
C MET A 1 -5.14 8.47 20.09
N GLY A 2 -4.37 7.45 19.70
CA GLY A 2 -2.98 7.61 19.27
C GLY A 2 -2.86 8.43 17.99
N GLU A 3 -1.63 8.82 17.66
CA GLU A 3 -1.32 9.51 16.40
C GLU A 3 -1.71 8.64 15.19
N PRO A 4 -2.26 9.22 14.09
CA PRO A 4 -2.66 8.43 12.93
C PRO A 4 -1.47 7.72 12.27
N ILE A 5 -1.58 6.40 12.16
CA ILE A 5 -0.58 5.53 11.52
C ILE A 5 -1.07 5.15 10.13
N LEU A 6 -0.21 5.22 9.13
CA LEU A 6 -0.50 4.72 7.79
C LEU A 6 0.34 3.49 7.50
N VAL A 7 -0.30 2.35 7.27
CA VAL A 7 0.35 1.18 6.67
C VAL A 7 0.36 1.38 5.16
N ILE A 8 1.54 1.20 4.55
CA ILE A 8 1.81 1.51 3.16
C ILE A 8 2.28 0.27 2.42
N CYS A 9 1.74 0.05 1.23
CA CYS A 9 2.27 -0.84 0.21
C CYS A 9 2.53 -0.03 -1.08
N VAL A 10 3.58 -0.35 -1.82
CA VAL A 10 3.93 0.35 -3.07
C VAL A 10 4.16 -0.68 -4.18
N ASP A 11 3.35 -0.60 -5.22
CA ASP A 11 3.57 -1.26 -6.52
C ASP A 11 4.24 -0.22 -7.43
N ARG A 12 5.55 -0.35 -7.66
CA ARG A 12 6.34 0.69 -8.32
C ARG A 12 6.30 0.60 -9.85
N ASP A 13 6.20 -0.59 -10.41
CA ASP A 13 6.11 -0.88 -11.84
C ASP A 13 4.67 -0.95 -12.37
N ASN A 14 3.70 -0.64 -11.51
CA ASN A 14 2.29 -0.50 -11.83
C ASN A 14 1.63 -1.83 -12.25
N ASP A 15 2.07 -2.96 -11.70
CA ASP A 15 1.50 -4.26 -12.00
C ASP A 15 0.03 -4.36 -11.59
N ILE A 16 -0.37 -3.73 -10.48
CA ILE A 16 -1.79 -3.59 -10.09
C ILE A 16 -2.56 -2.84 -11.18
N GLY A 17 -2.00 -1.74 -11.67
CA GLY A 17 -2.63 -0.91 -12.70
C GLY A 17 -2.75 -1.63 -14.04
N GLU A 18 -1.67 -2.24 -14.52
CA GLU A 18 -1.62 -2.93 -15.81
C GLU A 18 -2.43 -4.23 -15.79
N LYS A 19 -2.38 -5.00 -14.69
CA LYS A 19 -3.09 -6.28 -14.58
C LYS A 19 -4.54 -6.07 -14.16
N LEU A 20 -4.89 -5.15 -13.27
CA LEU A 20 -6.27 -5.04 -12.77
C LEU A 20 -7.04 -3.83 -13.29
N GLY A 21 -6.40 -2.86 -13.94
CA GLY A 21 -7.03 -1.61 -14.34
C GLY A 21 -7.40 -0.72 -13.15
N VAL A 22 -6.76 -0.94 -12.00
CA VAL A 22 -7.01 -0.19 -10.75
C VAL A 22 -5.95 0.88 -10.60
N ASN A 23 -6.36 2.12 -10.34
CA ASN A 23 -5.43 3.22 -10.08
C ASN A 23 -5.38 3.54 -8.59
N GLY A 24 -4.18 3.80 -8.08
CA GLY A 24 -3.98 4.30 -6.73
C GLY A 24 -4.33 5.79 -6.54
N PRO A 25 -4.47 6.25 -5.28
CA PRO A 25 -4.23 5.48 -4.06
C PRO A 25 -5.42 4.55 -3.72
N ILE A 26 -5.11 3.29 -3.41
CA ILE A 26 -6.11 2.31 -2.95
C ILE A 26 -6.15 2.36 -1.44
N THR A 27 -7.14 3.06 -0.88
CA THR A 27 -7.26 3.23 0.58
C THR A 27 -8.32 2.33 1.17
N GLY A 28 -8.04 1.75 2.35
CA GLY A 28 -9.00 0.96 3.12
C GLY A 28 -8.74 -0.54 3.06
N ARG A 29 -9.06 -1.24 4.15
CA ARG A 29 -8.76 -2.67 4.30
C ARG A 29 -9.45 -3.54 3.25
N LYS A 30 -10.72 -3.24 2.95
CA LYS A 30 -11.53 -4.06 2.03
C LYS A 30 -11.02 -3.92 0.60
N GLU A 31 -10.79 -2.69 0.18
CA GLU A 31 -10.33 -2.32 -1.15
C GLU A 31 -8.97 -2.96 -1.45
N ASN A 32 -8.04 -2.90 -0.49
CA ASN A 32 -6.73 -3.55 -0.61
C ASN A 32 -6.85 -5.09 -0.65
N LEU A 33 -7.77 -5.67 0.14
CA LEU A 33 -8.00 -7.12 0.12
C LEU A 33 -8.57 -7.61 -1.21
N ASP A 34 -9.50 -6.85 -1.79
CA ASP A 34 -10.11 -7.17 -3.09
C ASP A 34 -9.05 -7.08 -4.21
N VAL A 35 -8.18 -6.05 -4.17
CA VAL A 35 -7.05 -5.92 -5.11
C VAL A 35 -6.07 -7.07 -4.95
N ALA A 36 -5.63 -7.39 -3.72
CA ALA A 36 -4.69 -8.48 -3.46
C ALA A 36 -5.19 -9.83 -3.97
N LYS A 37 -6.47 -10.15 -3.70
CA LYS A 37 -7.11 -11.38 -4.20
C LYS A 37 -7.16 -11.42 -5.71
N ASN A 38 -7.62 -10.33 -6.34
CA ASN A 38 -7.76 -10.27 -7.79
C ASN A 38 -6.40 -10.37 -8.48
N LEU A 39 -5.35 -9.75 -7.92
CA LEU A 39 -4.00 -9.83 -8.43
C LEU A 39 -3.46 -11.25 -8.33
N ALA A 40 -3.55 -11.88 -7.16
CA ALA A 40 -3.09 -13.26 -6.96
C ALA A 40 -3.85 -14.28 -7.84
N ILE A 41 -5.14 -14.05 -8.13
CA ILE A 41 -5.91 -14.91 -9.05
C ILE A 41 -5.46 -14.69 -10.49
N LYS A 42 -5.19 -13.45 -10.89
CA LYS A 42 -4.81 -13.10 -12.26
C LYS A 42 -3.36 -13.49 -12.58
N ASP A 43 -2.45 -13.28 -11.63
CA ASP A 43 -1.05 -13.63 -11.73
C ASP A 43 -0.50 -14.08 -10.36
N PRO A 44 -0.51 -15.39 -10.08
CA PRO A 44 -0.02 -15.93 -8.81
C PRO A 44 1.48 -15.72 -8.57
N GLY A 45 2.25 -15.39 -9.62
CA GLY A 45 3.68 -15.12 -9.52
C GLY A 45 3.99 -13.69 -9.09
N GLU A 46 2.97 -12.82 -9.05
CA GLU A 46 3.13 -11.41 -8.73
C GLU A 46 3.38 -11.20 -7.23
N SER A 47 4.50 -10.57 -6.90
CA SER A 47 4.93 -10.38 -5.52
C SER A 47 4.20 -9.23 -4.83
N ASP A 48 3.68 -8.25 -5.58
CA ASP A 48 2.81 -7.18 -5.04
C ASP A 48 1.59 -7.72 -4.29
N ALA A 49 1.03 -8.85 -4.73
CA ALA A 49 -0.09 -9.47 -4.03
C ALA A 49 0.29 -9.85 -2.59
N ASN A 50 1.51 -10.37 -2.41
CA ASN A 50 2.02 -10.73 -1.09
C ASN A 50 2.28 -9.50 -0.22
N SER A 51 2.84 -8.43 -0.79
CA SER A 51 3.02 -7.14 -0.11
C SER A 51 1.69 -6.58 0.41
N LEU A 52 0.62 -6.63 -0.40
CA LEU A 52 -0.72 -6.21 0.02
C LEU A 52 -1.27 -7.09 1.16
N PHE A 53 -1.11 -8.41 1.09
CA PHE A 53 -1.53 -9.29 2.19
C PHE A 53 -0.74 -9.02 3.48
N GLY A 54 0.57 -8.74 3.37
CA GLY A 54 1.40 -8.31 4.50
C GLY A 54 0.89 -6.99 5.12
N ALA A 55 0.58 -6.01 4.28
CA ALA A 55 0.05 -4.72 4.73
C ALA A 55 -1.31 -4.84 5.42
N ILE A 56 -2.19 -5.72 4.91
CA ILE A 56 -3.48 -6.01 5.55
C ILE A 56 -3.27 -6.68 6.92
N LYS A 57 -2.33 -7.62 7.02
CA LYS A 57 -1.99 -8.29 8.28
C LYS A 57 -1.48 -7.28 9.32
N GLU A 58 -0.58 -6.38 8.93
CA GLU A 58 -0.05 -5.37 9.86
C GLU A 58 -1.12 -4.35 10.25
N TYR A 59 -1.96 -3.93 9.30
CA TYR A 59 -3.13 -3.11 9.60
C TYR A 59 -4.03 -3.76 10.65
N ASP A 60 -4.36 -5.05 10.50
CA ASP A 60 -5.23 -5.78 11.43
C ASP A 60 -4.62 -5.87 12.82
N LYS A 61 -3.32 -6.19 12.91
CA LYS A 61 -2.57 -6.22 14.16
C LYS A 61 -2.61 -4.87 14.89
N LEU A 62 -2.33 -3.77 14.20
CA LEU A 62 -2.40 -2.42 14.79
C LEU A 62 -3.84 -2.06 15.19
N LYS A 63 -4.84 -2.48 14.39
CA LYS A 63 -6.24 -2.23 14.70
C LYS A 63 -6.70 -2.97 15.95
N GLU A 64 -6.28 -4.22 16.13
CA GLU A 64 -6.55 -5.02 17.33
C GLU A 64 -5.90 -4.42 18.59
N GLN A 65 -4.74 -3.76 18.43
CA GLN A 65 -4.09 -2.99 19.51
C GLN A 65 -4.81 -1.68 19.86
N GLY A 66 -5.87 -1.32 19.13
CA GLY A 66 -6.64 -0.10 19.36
C GLY A 66 -6.03 1.16 18.73
N GLU A 67 -5.06 1.01 17.83
CA GLU A 67 -4.41 2.13 17.16
C GLU A 67 -5.31 2.80 16.11
N ASN A 68 -5.05 4.09 15.89
CA ASN A 68 -5.70 4.87 14.83
C ASN A 68 -4.99 4.63 13.49
N VAL A 69 -5.21 3.46 12.91
CA VAL A 69 -4.50 2.99 11.72
C VAL A 69 -5.34 3.13 10.44
N TYR A 70 -4.65 3.48 9.34
CA TYR A 70 -5.13 3.56 7.96
C TYR A 70 -4.26 2.63 7.09
N LEU A 71 -4.82 2.15 5.98
CA LEU A 71 -4.09 1.34 4.99
C LEU A 71 -4.21 1.99 3.61
N ALA A 72 -3.09 2.12 2.91
CA ALA A 72 -3.06 2.55 1.52
C ALA A 72 -2.04 1.76 0.70
N ALA A 73 -2.42 1.43 -0.53
CA ALA A 73 -1.49 1.00 -1.57
C ALA A 73 -1.37 2.06 -2.66
N PHE A 74 -0.15 2.27 -3.13
CA PHE A 74 0.18 3.25 -4.17
C PHE A 74 0.65 2.53 -5.43
N THR A 75 0.19 3.01 -6.58
CA THR A 75 0.54 2.44 -7.89
C THR A 75 1.44 3.39 -8.65
N GLY A 76 2.56 2.89 -9.15
CA GLY A 76 3.58 3.64 -9.87
C GLY A 76 3.27 3.81 -11.35
N ASP A 77 4.29 3.69 -12.18
CA ASP A 77 4.19 3.71 -13.63
C ASP A 77 5.07 2.61 -14.22
N LYS A 78 4.63 2.00 -15.33
CA LYS A 78 5.40 0.99 -16.07
C LYS A 78 6.75 1.52 -16.52
N ASN A 79 6.85 2.83 -16.77
CA ASN A 79 8.11 3.53 -16.99
C ASN A 79 8.72 3.81 -15.61
N VAL A 80 9.20 2.75 -14.97
CA VAL A 80 9.87 2.78 -13.67
C VAL A 80 10.94 3.89 -13.60
N GLY A 81 11.21 4.38 -12.39
CA GLY A 81 12.13 5.50 -12.16
C GLY A 81 11.38 6.76 -11.73
N THR A 82 11.86 7.93 -12.15
CA THR A 82 11.38 9.22 -11.63
C THR A 82 9.89 9.47 -11.87
N GLU A 83 9.33 9.01 -13.00
CA GLU A 83 7.90 9.19 -13.28
C GLU A 83 7.02 8.43 -12.29
N SER A 84 7.35 7.16 -12.07
CA SER A 84 6.71 6.31 -11.05
C SER A 84 6.84 6.93 -9.65
N ASP A 85 8.05 7.33 -9.26
CA ASP A 85 8.31 7.89 -7.93
C ASP A 85 7.51 9.20 -7.71
N VAL A 86 7.43 10.08 -8.70
CA VAL A 86 6.60 11.31 -8.64
C VAL A 86 5.12 10.99 -8.49
N ARG A 87 4.63 9.95 -9.18
CA ARG A 87 3.23 9.51 -9.08
C ARG A 87 2.91 8.97 -7.69
N ILE A 88 3.81 8.17 -7.11
CA ILE A 88 3.67 7.61 -5.76
C ILE A 88 3.68 8.74 -4.72
N VAL A 89 4.63 9.68 -4.82
CA VAL A 89 4.72 10.83 -3.89
C VAL A 89 3.44 11.66 -3.89
N ARG A 90 2.85 11.93 -5.06
CA ARG A 90 1.58 12.68 -5.15
C ARG A 90 0.44 11.97 -4.42
N GLN A 91 0.33 10.66 -4.60
CA GLN A 91 -0.69 9.84 -3.91
C GLN A 91 -0.46 9.82 -2.39
N LEU A 92 0.80 9.67 -1.97
CA LEU A 92 1.17 9.69 -0.56
C LEU A 92 0.84 11.04 0.09
N GLU A 93 1.17 12.16 -0.57
CA GLU A 93 0.83 13.50 -0.07
C GLU A 93 -0.68 13.70 0.09
N GLU A 94 -1.48 13.18 -0.84
CA GLU A 94 -2.94 13.25 -0.76
C GLU A 94 -3.44 12.51 0.49
N VAL A 95 -2.96 11.28 0.72
CA VAL A 95 -3.35 10.45 1.88
C VAL A 95 -2.88 11.07 3.19
N ILE A 96 -1.63 11.56 3.25
CA ILE A 96 -1.09 12.23 4.45
C ILE A 96 -1.95 13.44 4.82
N LYS A 97 -2.27 14.30 3.84
CA LYS A 97 -3.10 15.51 4.07
C LYS A 97 -4.52 15.12 4.49
N LYS A 98 -5.13 14.14 3.85
CA LYS A 98 -6.51 13.70 4.09
C LYS A 98 -6.71 13.12 5.50
N TYR A 99 -5.76 12.34 5.99
CA TYR A 99 -5.86 11.64 7.28
C TYR A 99 -4.98 12.22 8.39
N ASN A 100 -4.26 13.32 8.10
CA ASN A 100 -3.28 13.95 9.00
C ASN A 100 -2.29 12.93 9.59
N ILE A 101 -1.76 12.06 8.73
CA ILE A 101 -0.83 10.99 9.09
C ILE A 101 0.44 11.58 9.72
N LYS A 102 0.93 10.93 10.78
CA LYS A 102 2.16 11.30 11.49
C LYS A 102 3.20 10.20 11.55
N LYS A 103 2.78 8.95 11.36
CA LYS A 103 3.64 7.76 11.38
C LYS A 103 3.28 6.88 10.20
N ALA A 104 4.29 6.25 9.60
CA ALA A 104 4.05 5.28 8.55
C ALA A 104 4.75 3.95 8.87
N VAL A 105 4.10 2.86 8.47
CA VAL A 105 4.70 1.52 8.42
C VAL A 105 4.77 1.14 6.96
N PHE A 106 5.97 0.97 6.43
CA PHE A 106 6.16 0.52 5.06
C PHE A 106 6.27 -1.00 5.00
N VAL A 107 5.46 -1.62 4.14
CA VAL A 107 5.45 -3.07 3.91
C VAL A 107 5.88 -3.35 2.48
N SER A 108 6.85 -4.24 2.34
CA SER A 108 7.51 -4.63 1.10
C SER A 108 7.68 -6.15 1.07
N ASP A 109 7.73 -6.71 -0.13
CA ASP A 109 8.08 -8.10 -0.42
C ASP A 109 9.60 -8.36 -0.40
N GLY A 110 10.42 -7.31 -0.35
CA GLY A 110 11.87 -7.37 -0.24
C GLY A 110 12.36 -7.87 1.12
N ALA A 111 13.56 -8.47 1.14
CA ALA A 111 14.18 -9.08 2.31
C ALA A 111 14.63 -8.11 3.43
N GLU A 112 14.15 -6.88 3.46
CA GLU A 112 14.53 -5.87 4.45
C GLU A 112 13.29 -5.32 5.17
N ASP A 113 13.23 -5.67 6.44
CA ASP A 113 12.47 -5.12 7.58
C ASP A 113 11.37 -4.08 7.29
N GLU A 114 10.19 -4.34 7.87
CA GLU A 114 9.10 -3.37 8.08
C GLU A 114 9.68 -2.10 8.75
N CYS A 115 9.95 -1.07 7.95
CA CYS A 115 10.55 0.17 8.44
C CYS A 115 9.45 1.11 8.93
N LEU A 116 9.48 1.43 10.23
CA LEU A 116 8.73 2.55 10.81
C LEU A 116 9.46 3.85 10.46
N ILE A 117 8.79 4.76 9.75
CA ILE A 117 9.31 6.09 9.37
C ILE A 117 8.42 7.19 9.93
#